data_AF-A0A3M8ACC7-F1
#
_entry.id   AF-A0A3M8ACC7-F1
#
_cell.length_a   1.000
_cell.length_b   1.000
_cell.length_c   1.000
_cell.angle_alpha   90.00
_cell.angle_beta   90.00
_cell.angle_gamma   90.00
#
_symmetry.space_group_name_H-M   'P 1'
#
loop_
_entity.id
_entity.type
_entity.pdbx_description
1 polymer ?
#
loop_
_entity_poly.entity_id
_entity_poly.type
_entity_poly.pdbx_seq_one_letter_code
_entity_poly.pdbx_strand_id
1 'polypeptide(L)'
;MKNQIYLRRKNKLVVEKGQHELPVSYLAAALRNIESLGYTFSLELLERIRTLSEAEFFPLYSEVVTVLKEMVGASRKYKPMYPNFPEQVMEASEGELYLQAIIHYLTWQLPVHEVKKRLPLLRESRLKVIQLGTDEELLQTGMNLLRAKSSLSAQDKEDLAALLTECDGIAEALPPEIPHKENAAVVASILLRADKLPPGFFATYCKTATDVLRLAVALSDGDVSLAAPAKFRKFSRAERRLLLRLLEASPNLAEDMLRYKGRWIRLGEILHPFEYKDRYPQTAEAFDILRNNHRLETFNSKVELALACGDVHEATSLLVQRPGEFARRLDHLLRLAADRDEVLRSFAQVAPLVSTPVLLQALNHFEKREAYGEWRTFFPKGEVAKVQTIANALPQLPEDVRASAARRCREALLERFAALPSLGKVYLDPRLQEQLVPFSQRSASKALRTIVRGSRLPIPEGSTIRFFTWWKEGIVNNVPTGRVDVDLSAVLYDADWKYLEHISYTNLRSEKYRAYHSGDIVRAPMGACEFIDVDIESVLHYGGRYVVMSLNSFTDFPNEKARYGAIAPPLGAG
;
A
#
# COMPACT_ATOMS: atom_id res chain seq x y z
N MET A 1 -19.71 1.28 14.78
CA MET A 1 -18.70 0.75 13.82
C MET A 1 -19.06 1.02 12.36
N LYS A 2 -20.25 0.63 11.86
CA LYS A 2 -20.73 0.94 10.49
C LYS A 2 -20.47 2.39 10.02
N ASN A 3 -20.92 3.37 10.82
CA ASN A 3 -20.77 4.79 10.48
C ASN A 3 -19.31 5.26 10.43
N GLN A 4 -18.42 4.70 11.23
CA GLN A 4 -16.99 5.02 11.14
C GLN A 4 -16.40 4.58 9.80
N ILE A 5 -16.73 3.36 9.36
CA ILE A 5 -16.29 2.81 8.08
C ILE A 5 -16.82 3.68 6.95
N TYR A 6 -18.11 4.01 6.99
CA TYR A 6 -18.75 4.75 5.89
C TYR A 6 -18.26 6.19 5.79
N LEU A 7 -18.05 6.86 6.93
CA LEU A 7 -17.52 8.20 7.00
C LEU A 7 -16.09 8.26 6.44
N ARG A 8 -15.20 7.34 6.86
CA ARG A 8 -13.82 7.27 6.35
C ARG A 8 -13.75 7.05 4.84
N ARG A 9 -14.66 6.26 4.28
CA ARG A 9 -14.57 5.78 2.88
C ARG A 9 -15.33 6.63 1.88
N LYS A 10 -16.49 7.17 2.27
CA LYS A 10 -17.43 7.84 1.35
C LYS A 10 -17.93 9.19 1.86
N ASN A 11 -17.50 9.63 3.05
CA ASN A 11 -18.10 10.76 3.75
C ASN A 11 -19.63 10.58 3.85
N LYS A 12 -20.09 9.42 4.32
CA LYS A 12 -21.52 9.11 4.47
C LYS A 12 -21.82 8.54 5.85
N LEU A 13 -23.07 8.69 6.30
CA LEU A 13 -23.61 8.08 7.51
C LEU A 13 -24.92 7.36 7.20
N VAL A 14 -25.12 6.21 7.83
CA VAL A 14 -26.43 5.57 7.98
C VAL A 14 -27.06 6.09 9.27
N VAL A 15 -28.19 6.77 9.15
CA VAL A 15 -28.95 7.29 10.27
C VAL A 15 -30.41 6.94 10.03
N GLU A 16 -31.00 6.15 10.93
CA GLU A 16 -32.41 5.80 10.84
C GLU A 16 -33.29 7.03 11.10
N LYS A 17 -34.50 7.03 10.54
CA LYS A 17 -35.44 8.13 10.74
C LYS A 17 -36.06 8.00 12.13
N GLY A 18 -35.80 8.99 12.98
CA GLY A 18 -36.43 9.08 14.30
C GLY A 18 -37.81 9.74 14.24
N GLN A 19 -38.39 9.96 15.42
CA GLN A 19 -39.72 10.56 15.59
C GLN A 19 -39.70 11.85 16.43
N HIS A 20 -38.51 12.35 16.75
CA HIS A 20 -38.31 13.51 17.61
C HIS A 20 -37.99 14.77 16.79
N GLU A 21 -37.81 15.89 17.47
CA GLU A 21 -37.32 17.13 16.86
C GLU A 21 -36.15 17.69 17.69
N LEU A 22 -34.94 17.51 17.19
CA LEU A 22 -33.73 17.96 17.85
C LEU A 22 -33.64 19.51 17.80
N PRO A 23 -33.28 20.19 18.90
CA PRO A 23 -33.12 21.64 18.92
C PRO A 23 -32.15 22.16 17.86
N VAL A 24 -32.53 23.25 17.18
CA VAL A 24 -31.70 23.90 16.14
C VAL A 24 -30.33 24.32 16.67
N SER A 25 -30.26 24.71 17.96
CA SER A 25 -29.00 25.08 18.63
C SER A 25 -27.97 23.95 18.62
N TYR A 26 -28.40 22.69 18.78
CA TYR A 26 -27.51 21.53 18.75
C TYR A 26 -26.99 21.24 17.33
N LEU A 27 -27.86 21.36 16.32
CA LEU A 27 -27.46 21.21 14.91
C LEU A 27 -26.47 22.30 14.50
N ALA A 28 -26.72 23.55 14.88
CA ALA A 28 -25.83 24.68 14.61
C ALA A 28 -24.46 24.49 15.29
N ALA A 29 -24.44 24.08 16.56
CA ALA A 29 -23.21 23.80 17.28
C ALA A 29 -22.43 22.63 16.64
N ALA A 30 -23.11 21.56 16.23
CA ALA A 30 -22.49 20.43 15.56
C ALA A 30 -21.82 20.82 14.24
N LEU A 31 -22.53 21.57 13.38
CA LEU A 31 -21.99 22.07 12.11
C LEU A 31 -20.77 22.96 12.33
N ARG A 32 -20.84 23.92 13.27
CA ARG A 32 -19.73 24.83 13.55
C ARG A 32 -18.48 24.10 14.04
N ASN A 33 -18.65 23.04 14.83
CA ASN A 33 -17.55 22.24 15.33
C ASN A 33 -16.88 21.43 14.22
N ILE A 34 -17.64 20.77 13.33
CA ILE A 34 -17.05 19.98 12.23
C ILE A 34 -16.52 20.85 11.09
N GLU A 35 -17.01 22.10 10.96
CA GLU A 35 -16.48 23.10 10.03
C GLU A 35 -15.00 23.38 10.33
N SER A 36 -14.62 23.44 11.61
CA SER A 36 -13.21 23.58 12.02
C SER A 36 -12.32 22.40 11.58
N LEU A 37 -12.93 21.25 11.28
CA LEU A 37 -12.27 20.06 10.75
C LEU A 37 -12.35 19.99 9.21
N GLY A 38 -12.99 20.98 8.56
CA GLY A 38 -13.16 21.06 7.10
C GLY A 38 -14.35 20.28 6.55
N TYR A 39 -15.37 20.00 7.38
CA TYR A 39 -16.55 19.21 7.00
C TYR A 39 -17.87 19.96 7.25
N THR A 40 -18.94 19.51 6.59
CA THR A 40 -20.32 19.92 6.84
C THR A 40 -21.27 18.75 6.55
N PHE A 41 -22.56 18.86 6.91
CA PHE A 41 -23.58 17.86 6.59
C PHE A 41 -24.39 18.25 5.35
N SER A 42 -24.86 17.28 4.58
CA SER A 42 -25.86 17.52 3.52
C SER A 42 -27.21 17.89 4.13
N LEU A 43 -28.08 18.52 3.32
CA LEU A 43 -29.45 18.85 3.74
C LEU A 43 -30.23 17.60 4.18
N GLU A 44 -30.19 16.53 3.38
CA GLU A 44 -30.86 15.26 3.68
C GLU A 44 -30.39 14.64 5.00
N LEU A 45 -29.08 14.73 5.30
CA LEU A 45 -28.53 14.24 6.55
C LEU A 45 -28.94 15.12 7.74
N LEU A 46 -28.97 16.44 7.57
CA LEU A 46 -29.44 17.38 8.59
C LEU A 46 -30.91 17.13 8.93
N GLU A 47 -31.75 17.01 7.91
CA GLU A 47 -33.17 16.68 8.08
C GLU A 47 -33.35 15.35 8.79
N ARG A 48 -32.52 14.34 8.46
CA ARG A 48 -32.54 13.06 9.15
C ARG A 48 -32.11 13.17 10.61
N ILE A 49 -30.99 13.84 10.90
CA ILE A 49 -30.47 14.01 12.26
C ILE A 49 -31.46 14.83 13.12
N ARG A 50 -32.15 15.81 12.54
CA ARG A 50 -33.20 16.58 13.24
C ARG A 50 -34.30 15.67 13.80
N THR A 51 -34.53 14.50 13.21
CA THR A 51 -35.55 13.56 13.70
C THR A 51 -35.14 12.73 14.92
N LEU A 52 -33.87 12.82 15.35
CA LEU A 52 -33.33 12.03 16.46
C LEU A 52 -33.65 12.64 17.82
N SER A 53 -33.72 11.79 18.85
CA SER A 53 -33.69 12.22 20.24
C SER A 53 -32.27 12.68 20.65
N GLU A 54 -32.16 13.40 21.76
CA GLU A 54 -30.86 13.78 22.33
C GLU A 54 -29.99 12.55 22.65
N ALA A 55 -30.61 11.49 23.16
CA ALA A 55 -29.95 10.24 23.54
C ALA A 55 -29.34 9.50 22.33
N GLU A 56 -29.93 9.64 21.14
CA GLU A 56 -29.40 9.07 19.89
C GLU A 56 -28.37 10.00 19.24
N PHE A 57 -28.62 11.32 19.27
CA PHE A 57 -27.79 12.32 18.62
C PHE A 57 -26.39 12.43 19.22
N PHE A 58 -26.27 12.57 20.56
CA PHE A 58 -24.97 12.83 21.18
C PHE A 58 -23.94 11.69 20.97
N PRO A 59 -24.30 10.40 21.11
CA PRO A 59 -23.38 9.30 20.78
C PRO A 59 -22.96 9.29 19.31
N LEU A 60 -23.91 9.46 18.38
CA LEU A 60 -23.63 9.53 16.95
C LEU A 60 -22.67 10.68 16.64
N TYR A 61 -22.96 11.87 17.15
CA TYR A 61 -22.15 13.06 16.92
C TYR A 61 -20.73 12.92 17.53
N SER A 62 -20.62 12.36 18.73
CA SER A 62 -19.32 12.07 19.36
C SER A 62 -18.48 11.09 18.53
N GLU A 63 -19.10 10.04 17.99
CA GLU A 63 -18.46 9.09 17.07
C GLU A 63 -17.96 9.81 15.80
N VAL A 64 -18.82 10.63 15.17
CA VAL A 64 -18.47 11.41 13.97
C VAL A 64 -17.28 12.33 14.23
N VAL A 65 -17.31 13.14 15.30
CA VAL A 65 -16.22 14.06 15.63
C VAL A 65 -14.92 13.32 15.90
N THR A 66 -14.99 12.18 16.57
CA THR A 66 -13.81 11.34 16.85
C THR A 66 -13.16 10.86 15.56
N VAL A 67 -13.95 10.29 14.65
CA VAL A 67 -13.47 9.81 13.35
C VAL A 67 -12.91 10.96 12.50
N LEU A 68 -13.59 12.12 12.46
CA LEU A 68 -13.09 13.27 11.71
C LEU A 68 -11.77 13.79 12.26
N LYS A 69 -11.61 13.89 13.58
CA LYS A 69 -10.35 14.30 14.22
C LYS A 69 -9.20 13.35 13.87
N GLU A 70 -9.45 12.04 13.82
CA GLU A 70 -8.45 11.07 13.39
C GLU A 70 -8.09 11.24 11.91
N MET A 71 -9.08 11.43 11.04
CA MET A 71 -8.88 11.59 9.59
C MET A 71 -8.04 12.82 9.23
N VAL A 72 -8.19 13.92 9.96
CA VAL A 72 -7.44 15.16 9.73
C VAL A 72 -6.21 15.31 10.63
N GLY A 73 -5.93 14.32 11.48
CA GLY A 73 -4.78 14.34 12.41
C GLY A 73 -4.93 15.32 13.58
N ALA A 74 -6.12 15.90 13.79
CA ALA A 74 -6.44 16.77 14.92
C ALA A 74 -6.61 16.00 16.25
N SER A 75 -6.59 14.66 16.22
CA SER A 75 -6.52 13.82 17.43
C SER A 75 -5.14 13.86 18.12
N ARG A 76 -4.11 14.41 17.45
CA ARG A 76 -2.75 14.49 17.97
C ARG A 76 -2.42 15.90 18.44
N LYS A 77 -1.69 15.99 19.57
CA LYS A 77 -1.11 17.25 20.05
C LYS A 77 0.36 17.30 19.62
N TYR A 78 0.72 18.28 18.80
CA TYR A 78 2.10 18.51 18.36
C TYR A 78 2.80 19.41 19.38
N LYS A 79 3.93 18.94 19.91
CA LYS A 79 4.78 19.66 20.87
C LYS A 79 6.21 19.67 20.32
N PRO A 80 6.58 20.65 19.47
CA PRO A 80 7.98 20.80 19.08
C PRO A 80 8.85 21.16 20.30
N MET A 81 10.16 20.94 20.20
CA MET A 81 11.12 21.37 21.23
C MET A 81 11.01 22.88 21.47
N TYR A 82 10.79 23.66 20.40
CA TYR A 82 10.57 25.11 20.43
C TYR A 82 9.10 25.46 20.07
N PRO A 83 8.24 25.77 21.06
CA PRO A 83 6.80 26.00 20.84
C PRO A 83 6.47 27.13 19.85
N ASN A 84 7.36 28.12 19.71
CA ASN A 84 7.18 29.26 18.81
C ASN A 84 7.97 29.10 17.49
N PHE A 85 8.31 27.87 17.11
CA PHE A 85 8.93 27.58 15.80
C PHE A 85 8.08 28.13 14.62
N PRO A 86 8.71 28.77 13.60
CA PRO A 86 10.15 28.88 13.38
C PRO A 86 10.85 30.08 14.05
N GLU A 87 10.13 31.17 14.35
CA GLU A 87 10.68 32.45 14.85
C GLU A 87 11.65 32.26 16.02
N GLN A 88 11.30 31.38 16.97
CA GLN A 88 12.14 31.13 18.14
C GLN A 88 13.55 30.62 17.79
N VAL A 89 13.68 29.77 16.78
CA VAL A 89 14.99 29.25 16.33
C VAL A 89 15.73 30.28 15.50
N MET A 90 14.98 31.11 14.76
CA MET A 90 15.55 32.22 13.98
C MET A 90 16.22 33.26 14.89
N GLU A 91 15.57 33.58 16.02
CA GLU A 91 16.00 34.63 16.95
C GLU A 91 17.04 34.16 17.98
N ALA A 92 17.06 32.88 18.33
CA ALA A 92 17.96 32.33 19.35
C ALA A 92 19.44 32.41 18.93
N SER A 93 20.34 32.52 19.91
CA SER A 93 21.79 32.43 19.66
C SER A 93 22.23 30.97 19.48
N GLU A 94 23.34 30.73 18.76
CA GLU A 94 23.89 29.37 18.60
C GLU A 94 24.23 28.73 19.95
N GLY A 95 24.80 29.51 20.87
CA GLY A 95 25.14 29.04 22.22
C GLY A 95 23.91 28.64 23.03
N GLU A 96 22.79 29.37 22.88
CA GLU A 96 21.52 29.01 23.51
C GLU A 96 20.98 27.68 22.98
N LEU A 97 20.89 27.54 21.65
CA LEU A 97 20.41 26.32 21.01
C LEU A 97 21.29 25.11 21.36
N TYR A 98 22.61 25.29 21.37
CA TYR A 98 23.58 24.27 21.77
C TYR A 98 23.38 23.84 23.23
N LEU A 99 23.32 24.80 24.16
CA LEU A 99 23.14 24.49 25.58
C LEU A 99 21.80 23.79 25.84
N GLN A 100 20.72 24.24 25.20
CA GLN A 100 19.40 23.63 25.31
C GLN A 100 19.37 22.20 24.78
N ALA A 101 20.04 21.92 23.65
CA ALA A 101 20.20 20.56 23.13
C ALA A 101 20.99 19.66 24.11
N ILE A 102 22.10 20.15 24.67
CA ILE A 102 22.88 19.39 25.66
C ILE A 102 22.05 19.10 26.92
N ILE A 103 21.33 20.09 27.45
CA ILE A 103 20.44 19.88 28.60
C ILE A 103 19.37 18.85 28.26
N HIS A 104 18.78 18.92 27.06
CA HIS A 104 17.81 17.93 26.60
C HIS A 104 18.40 16.53 26.56
N TYR A 105 19.58 16.34 25.97
CA TYR A 105 20.22 15.02 25.89
C TYR A 105 20.58 14.43 27.26
N LEU A 106 20.97 15.28 28.22
CA LEU A 106 21.33 14.85 29.57
C LEU A 106 20.11 14.56 30.46
N THR A 107 19.00 15.27 30.28
CA THR A 107 17.85 15.25 31.22
C THR A 107 16.57 14.70 30.61
N TRP A 108 16.49 14.62 29.28
CA TRP A 108 15.29 14.38 28.47
C TRP A 108 14.16 15.40 28.68
N GLN A 109 14.46 16.55 29.28
CA GLN A 109 13.50 17.63 29.43
C GLN A 109 13.52 18.53 28.19
N LEU A 110 12.35 19.00 27.77
CA LEU A 110 12.27 20.02 26.72
C LEU A 110 12.43 21.41 27.35
N PRO A 111 13.02 22.38 26.62
CA PRO A 111 13.06 23.76 27.05
C PRO A 111 11.66 24.31 27.36
N VAL A 112 11.53 25.03 28.48
CA VAL A 112 10.26 25.64 28.88
C VAL A 112 10.20 27.07 28.35
N HIS A 113 9.22 27.35 27.49
CA HIS A 113 8.99 28.67 26.92
C HIS A 113 7.52 29.06 27.01
N GLU A 114 7.26 30.36 27.07
CA GLU A 114 5.91 30.91 26.93
C GLU A 114 5.41 30.67 25.49
N VAL A 115 4.20 30.13 25.35
CA VAL A 115 3.60 29.85 24.04
C VAL A 115 2.85 31.09 23.56
N LYS A 116 3.34 31.72 22.48
CA LYS A 116 2.67 32.85 21.86
C LYS A 116 1.35 32.40 21.21
N LYS A 117 0.29 33.19 21.37
CA LYS A 117 -1.01 32.91 20.75
C LYS A 117 -0.92 33.12 19.24
N ARG A 118 -1.21 32.08 18.46
CA ARG A 118 -1.25 32.16 17.00
C ARG A 118 -2.67 32.49 16.53
N LEU A 119 -2.78 33.32 15.49
CA LEU A 119 -4.06 33.50 14.80
C LEU A 119 -4.44 32.19 14.09
N PRO A 120 -5.74 31.83 14.07
CA PRO A 120 -6.18 30.69 13.28
C PRO A 120 -5.91 30.97 11.80
N LEU A 121 -5.43 29.95 11.07
CA LEU A 121 -5.32 30.03 9.62
C LEU A 121 -6.71 30.26 9.03
N LEU A 122 -6.95 31.47 8.52
CA LEU A 122 -8.15 31.80 7.77
C LEU A 122 -7.99 31.19 6.37
N ARG A 123 -8.61 30.03 6.13
CA ARG A 123 -8.68 29.43 4.80
C ARG A 123 -10.11 29.52 4.29
N GLU A 124 -10.27 29.97 3.06
CA GLU A 124 -11.46 29.67 2.26
C GLU A 124 -11.44 28.16 1.94
N SER A 125 -11.96 27.35 2.87
CA SER A 125 -12.00 25.91 2.67
C SER A 125 -13.32 25.53 2.01
N ARG A 126 -13.24 24.89 0.85
CA ARG A 126 -14.37 24.11 0.32
C ARG A 126 -14.62 22.95 1.29
N LEU A 127 -15.65 23.09 2.13
CA LEU A 127 -16.02 22.07 3.11
C LEU A 127 -16.39 20.77 2.41
N LYS A 128 -15.95 19.65 2.97
CA LYS A 128 -16.35 18.33 2.50
C LYS A 128 -17.74 18.01 3.07
N VAL A 129 -18.69 17.76 2.18
CA VAL A 129 -20.06 17.41 2.56
C VAL A 129 -20.13 15.94 2.97
N ILE A 130 -20.65 15.68 4.17
CA ILE A 130 -21.02 14.35 4.66
C ILE A 130 -22.47 14.10 4.28
N GLN A 131 -22.73 13.04 3.53
CA GLN A 131 -24.04 12.72 2.99
C GLN A 131 -24.77 11.67 3.83
N LEU A 132 -26.09 11.59 3.66
CA LEU A 132 -26.87 10.44 4.12
C LEU A 132 -26.61 9.26 3.17
N GLY A 133 -26.55 8.05 3.72
CA GLY A 133 -26.36 6.81 2.95
C GLY A 133 -27.19 5.66 3.50
N THR A 134 -27.07 4.50 2.87
CA THR A 134 -27.83 3.29 3.19
C THR A 134 -26.91 2.12 3.56
N ASP A 135 -27.44 1.12 4.27
CA ASP A 135 -26.70 -0.11 4.57
C ASP A 135 -26.29 -0.86 3.29
N GLU A 136 -27.13 -0.84 2.24
CA GLU A 136 -26.83 -1.48 0.96
C GLU A 136 -25.63 -0.81 0.26
N GLU A 137 -25.59 0.52 0.22
CA GLU A 137 -24.46 1.26 -0.34
C GLU A 137 -23.17 1.05 0.48
N LEU A 138 -23.30 0.92 1.80
CA LEU A 138 -22.17 0.61 2.68
C LEU A 138 -21.62 -0.80 2.40
N LEU A 139 -22.51 -1.80 2.30
CA LEU A 139 -22.12 -3.16 1.95
C LEU A 139 -21.44 -3.20 0.58
N GLN A 140 -22.02 -2.54 -0.43
CA GLN A 140 -21.43 -2.44 -1.76
C GLN A 140 -20.06 -1.73 -1.73
N THR A 141 -19.89 -0.73 -0.88
CA THR A 141 -18.60 -0.06 -0.67
C THR A 141 -17.55 -1.02 -0.11
N GLY A 142 -17.95 -1.91 0.80
CA GLY A 142 -17.13 -3.03 1.26
C GLY A 142 -16.81 -4.02 0.14
N MET A 143 -17.82 -4.50 -0.59
CA MET A 143 -17.62 -5.48 -1.66
C MET A 143 -16.75 -4.97 -2.81
N ASN A 144 -16.80 -3.65 -3.09
CA ASN A 144 -15.92 -3.03 -4.06
C ASN A 144 -14.43 -3.09 -3.67
N LEU A 145 -14.10 -3.23 -2.38
CA LEU A 145 -12.71 -3.46 -1.97
C LEU A 145 -12.15 -4.79 -2.47
N LEU A 146 -13.02 -5.79 -2.55
CA LEU A 146 -12.64 -7.13 -2.97
C LEU A 146 -12.27 -7.20 -4.45
N ARG A 147 -12.68 -6.19 -5.23
CA ARG A 147 -12.27 -6.03 -6.64
C ARG A 147 -10.85 -5.46 -6.79
N ALA A 148 -10.21 -5.05 -5.70
CA ALA A 148 -8.84 -4.55 -5.73
C ALA A 148 -7.87 -5.62 -6.25
N LYS A 149 -6.99 -5.22 -7.17
CA LYS A 149 -5.91 -6.07 -7.73
C LYS A 149 -4.63 -6.04 -6.89
N SER A 150 -4.68 -5.40 -5.73
CA SER A 150 -3.58 -5.21 -4.77
C SER A 150 -3.98 -5.72 -3.38
N SER A 151 -2.99 -5.95 -2.50
CA SER A 151 -3.23 -6.30 -1.10
C SER A 151 -4.00 -5.21 -0.36
N LEU A 152 -5.02 -5.58 0.39
CA LEU A 152 -5.76 -4.67 1.27
C LEU A 152 -4.92 -4.19 2.44
N SER A 153 -5.15 -2.95 2.87
CA SER A 153 -4.55 -2.41 4.09
C SER A 153 -5.09 -3.12 5.33
N ALA A 154 -4.41 -3.02 6.48
CA ALA A 154 -4.91 -3.59 7.73
C ALA A 154 -6.29 -3.01 8.11
N GLN A 155 -6.48 -1.71 7.88
CA GLN A 155 -7.76 -1.04 8.09
C GLN A 155 -8.86 -1.60 7.18
N ASP A 156 -8.57 -1.81 5.89
CA ASP A 156 -9.57 -2.36 4.98
C ASP A 156 -9.94 -3.80 5.36
N LYS A 157 -9.00 -4.58 5.91
CA LYS A 157 -9.28 -5.93 6.41
C LYS A 157 -10.17 -5.91 7.65
N GLU A 158 -9.92 -4.99 8.59
CA GLU A 158 -10.76 -4.77 9.77
C GLU A 158 -12.16 -4.30 9.38
N ASP A 159 -12.24 -3.32 8.47
CA ASP A 159 -13.50 -2.79 7.95
C ASP A 159 -14.32 -3.90 7.26
N LEU A 160 -13.67 -4.74 6.44
CA LEU A 160 -14.33 -5.90 5.82
C LEU A 160 -14.77 -6.94 6.83
N ALA A 161 -13.95 -7.23 7.85
CA ALA A 161 -14.33 -8.17 8.89
C ALA A 161 -15.58 -7.71 9.65
N ALA A 162 -15.65 -6.41 9.98
CA ALA A 162 -16.83 -5.78 10.56
C ALA A 162 -18.05 -5.92 9.64
N LEU A 163 -17.94 -5.51 8.37
CA LEU A 163 -19.06 -5.57 7.42
C LEU A 163 -19.55 -7.01 7.16
N LEU A 164 -18.63 -7.96 6.98
CA LEU A 164 -18.97 -9.36 6.71
C LEU A 164 -19.54 -10.09 7.94
N THR A 165 -19.40 -9.50 9.14
CA THR A 165 -20.00 -10.06 10.36
C THR A 165 -21.36 -9.41 10.67
N GLU A 166 -21.48 -8.10 10.48
CA GLU A 166 -22.64 -7.29 10.88
C GLU A 166 -23.73 -7.15 9.80
N CYS A 167 -23.41 -7.35 8.52
CA CYS A 167 -24.37 -7.22 7.43
C CYS A 167 -24.94 -8.58 6.99
N ASP A 168 -26.18 -8.56 6.53
CA ASP A 168 -26.82 -9.69 5.82
C ASP A 168 -26.71 -9.51 4.30
N GLY A 169 -27.16 -10.50 3.51
CA GLY A 169 -27.09 -10.44 2.03
C GLY A 169 -25.67 -10.56 1.47
N ILE A 170 -24.75 -11.13 2.23
CA ILE A 170 -23.32 -11.22 1.85
C ILE A 170 -23.14 -12.10 0.61
N ALA A 171 -23.88 -13.22 0.51
CA ALA A 171 -23.72 -14.17 -0.59
C ALA A 171 -24.02 -13.51 -1.94
N GLU A 172 -25.03 -12.66 -1.99
CA GLU A 172 -25.50 -11.93 -3.16
C GLU A 172 -24.59 -10.72 -3.48
N ALA A 173 -24.06 -10.06 -2.45
CA ALA A 173 -23.24 -8.86 -2.61
C ALA A 173 -21.78 -9.16 -3.02
N LEU A 174 -21.26 -10.35 -2.70
CA LEU A 174 -19.88 -10.73 -3.00
C LEU A 174 -19.59 -10.71 -4.51
N PRO A 175 -18.42 -10.18 -4.93
CA PRO A 175 -18.08 -10.19 -6.34
C PRO A 175 -17.85 -11.61 -6.85
N PRO A 176 -18.13 -11.87 -8.15
CA PRO A 176 -17.94 -13.20 -8.75
C PRO A 176 -16.47 -13.63 -8.78
N GLU A 177 -15.54 -12.67 -8.73
CA GLU A 177 -14.12 -12.92 -8.61
C GLU A 177 -13.44 -11.93 -7.67
N ILE A 178 -12.47 -12.42 -6.90
CA ILE A 178 -11.52 -11.63 -6.11
C ILE A 178 -10.16 -11.74 -6.79
N PRO A 179 -9.70 -10.72 -7.54
CA PRO A 179 -8.50 -10.82 -8.36
C PRO A 179 -7.22 -11.06 -7.54
N HIS A 180 -7.13 -10.46 -6.35
CA HIS A 180 -5.95 -10.54 -5.50
C HIS A 180 -6.05 -11.71 -4.51
N LYS A 181 -5.16 -12.69 -4.65
CA LYS A 181 -5.21 -13.97 -3.93
C LYS A 181 -5.07 -13.87 -2.41
N GLU A 182 -4.32 -12.89 -1.92
CA GLU A 182 -4.24 -12.65 -0.46
C GLU A 182 -5.56 -12.12 0.09
N ASN A 183 -6.26 -11.27 -0.67
CA ASN A 183 -7.54 -10.72 -0.23
C ASN A 183 -8.59 -11.83 -0.23
N ALA A 184 -8.58 -12.68 -1.25
CA ALA A 184 -9.43 -13.86 -1.33
C ALA A 184 -9.26 -14.77 -0.10
N ALA A 185 -8.01 -15.05 0.30
CA ALA A 185 -7.74 -15.88 1.47
C ALA A 185 -8.22 -15.24 2.79
N VAL A 186 -7.98 -13.93 2.98
CA VAL A 186 -8.46 -13.20 4.17
C VAL A 186 -9.98 -13.26 4.26
N VAL A 187 -10.67 -12.95 3.17
CA VAL A 187 -12.15 -12.89 3.15
C VAL A 187 -12.74 -14.28 3.31
N ALA A 188 -12.18 -15.28 2.64
CA ALA A 188 -12.57 -16.67 2.84
C ALA A 188 -12.39 -17.10 4.30
N SER A 189 -11.32 -16.68 4.98
CA SER A 189 -11.13 -16.99 6.40
C SER A 189 -12.16 -16.32 7.32
N ILE A 190 -12.56 -15.08 7.04
CA ILE A 190 -13.59 -14.35 7.78
C ILE A 190 -14.95 -15.05 7.61
N LEU A 191 -15.31 -15.36 6.37
CA LEU A 191 -16.58 -16.01 6.02
C LEU A 191 -16.70 -17.42 6.62
N LEU A 192 -15.59 -18.18 6.65
CA LEU A 192 -15.53 -19.49 7.32
C LEU A 192 -15.71 -19.38 8.84
N ARG A 193 -15.08 -18.37 9.48
CA ARG A 193 -15.20 -18.16 10.92
C ARG A 193 -16.62 -17.72 11.33
N ALA A 194 -17.29 -16.97 10.46
CA ALA A 194 -18.66 -16.51 10.67
C ALA A 194 -19.73 -17.56 10.30
N ASP A 195 -19.33 -18.72 9.74
CA ASP A 195 -20.22 -19.78 9.23
C ASP A 195 -21.34 -19.28 8.30
N LYS A 196 -21.04 -18.22 7.52
CA LYS A 196 -22.04 -17.52 6.69
C LYS A 196 -22.31 -18.21 5.35
N LEU A 197 -21.40 -19.08 4.86
CA LEU A 197 -21.44 -19.61 3.49
C LEU A 197 -21.10 -21.10 3.42
N PRO A 198 -21.74 -21.85 2.49
CA PRO A 198 -21.51 -23.27 2.37
C PRO A 198 -20.11 -23.61 1.84
N PRO A 199 -19.54 -24.78 2.18
CA PRO A 199 -18.18 -25.18 1.78
C PRO A 199 -17.89 -25.11 0.27
N GLY A 200 -18.90 -25.33 -0.58
CA GLY A 200 -18.75 -25.28 -2.04
C GLY A 200 -18.42 -23.88 -2.57
N PHE A 201 -18.79 -22.83 -1.83
CA PHE A 201 -18.61 -21.44 -2.24
C PHE A 201 -17.13 -21.01 -2.29
N PHE A 202 -16.27 -21.64 -1.49
CA PHE A 202 -14.84 -21.28 -1.41
C PHE A 202 -14.03 -21.74 -2.63
N ALA A 203 -14.53 -22.71 -3.40
CA ALA A 203 -13.89 -23.14 -4.64
C ALA A 203 -13.86 -22.03 -5.70
N THR A 204 -14.80 -21.07 -5.63
CA THR A 204 -14.84 -19.88 -6.50
C THR A 204 -13.59 -19.01 -6.33
N TYR A 205 -13.04 -18.94 -5.11
CA TYR A 205 -11.94 -18.03 -4.78
C TYR A 205 -10.59 -18.74 -4.57
N CYS A 206 -10.59 -20.02 -4.21
CA CYS A 206 -9.38 -20.83 -4.05
C CYS A 206 -9.16 -21.70 -5.28
N LYS A 207 -8.37 -21.22 -6.25
CA LYS A 207 -8.20 -21.87 -7.56
C LYS A 207 -6.92 -22.70 -7.68
N THR A 208 -5.98 -22.56 -6.75
CA THR A 208 -4.65 -23.22 -6.79
C THR A 208 -4.27 -23.74 -5.41
N ALA A 209 -3.30 -24.65 -5.36
CA ALA A 209 -2.79 -25.16 -4.08
C ALA A 209 -2.24 -24.01 -3.22
N THR A 210 -1.57 -23.04 -3.84
CA THR A 210 -1.06 -21.86 -3.12
C THR A 210 -2.19 -21.02 -2.51
N ASP A 211 -3.35 -20.92 -3.16
CA ASP A 211 -4.51 -20.22 -2.59
C ASP A 211 -5.05 -20.97 -1.37
N VAL A 212 -5.08 -22.30 -1.40
CA VAL A 212 -5.45 -23.13 -0.25
C VAL A 212 -4.46 -22.96 0.90
N LEU A 213 -3.16 -22.89 0.61
CA LEU A 213 -2.14 -22.59 1.63
C LEU A 213 -2.40 -21.23 2.29
N ARG A 214 -2.69 -20.19 1.50
CA ARG A 214 -3.00 -18.86 2.04
C ARG A 214 -4.23 -18.89 2.93
N LEU A 215 -5.27 -19.65 2.55
CA LEU A 215 -6.46 -19.82 3.38
C LEU A 215 -6.13 -20.49 4.72
N ALA A 216 -5.35 -21.59 4.71
CA ALA A 216 -4.92 -22.26 5.95
C ALA A 216 -4.08 -21.33 6.84
N VAL A 217 -3.21 -20.50 6.24
CA VAL A 217 -2.44 -19.48 6.95
C VAL A 217 -3.35 -18.39 7.54
N ALA A 218 -4.32 -17.89 6.76
CA ALA A 218 -5.29 -16.89 7.23
C ALA A 218 -6.14 -17.40 8.40
N LEU A 219 -6.62 -18.65 8.32
CA LEU A 219 -7.36 -19.30 9.40
C LEU A 219 -6.54 -19.47 10.69
N SER A 220 -5.21 -19.43 10.59
CA SER A 220 -4.26 -19.52 11.69
C SER A 220 -3.64 -18.16 12.06
N ASP A 221 -4.23 -17.05 11.60
CA ASP A 221 -3.79 -15.67 11.87
C ASP A 221 -2.34 -15.38 11.45
N GLY A 222 -1.85 -16.09 10.42
CA GLY A 222 -0.50 -15.91 9.86
C GLY A 222 -0.43 -14.93 8.68
N ASP A 223 0.78 -14.74 8.16
CA ASP A 223 1.05 -13.87 7.02
C ASP A 223 0.61 -14.50 5.67
N VAL A 224 -0.55 -14.07 5.19
CA VAL A 224 -1.15 -14.51 3.90
C VAL A 224 -0.32 -14.18 2.67
N SER A 225 0.66 -13.28 2.76
CA SER A 225 1.62 -13.04 1.67
C SER A 225 2.57 -14.21 1.46
N LEU A 226 2.64 -15.12 2.43
CA LEU A 226 3.58 -16.22 2.53
C LEU A 226 5.04 -15.75 2.62
N ALA A 227 5.32 -14.49 2.96
CA ALA A 227 6.70 -14.03 3.18
C ALA A 227 7.27 -14.63 4.46
N ALA A 228 6.53 -14.53 5.57
CA ALA A 228 6.92 -15.17 6.84
C ALA A 228 6.46 -16.63 6.92
N PRO A 229 7.19 -17.50 7.64
CA PRO A 229 6.69 -18.81 8.04
C PRO A 229 5.43 -18.67 8.91
N ALA A 230 4.44 -19.55 8.72
CA ALA A 230 3.23 -19.59 9.52
C ALA A 230 3.25 -20.79 10.48
N LYS A 231 2.72 -20.58 11.69
CA LYS A 231 2.34 -21.67 12.61
C LYS A 231 0.86 -21.96 12.37
N PHE A 232 0.54 -23.21 12.06
CA PHE A 232 -0.84 -23.62 11.81
C PHE A 232 -1.52 -24.01 13.12
N ARG A 233 -2.77 -23.58 13.32
CA ARG A 233 -3.60 -24.10 14.41
C ARG A 233 -4.15 -25.49 14.05
N LYS A 234 -4.73 -26.18 15.03
CA LYS A 234 -5.52 -27.38 14.74
C LYS A 234 -6.80 -26.97 13.99
N PHE A 235 -7.10 -27.70 12.92
CA PHE A 235 -8.34 -27.56 12.15
C PHE A 235 -9.39 -28.60 12.57
N SER A 236 -10.66 -28.19 12.57
CA SER A 236 -11.79 -29.07 12.78
C SER A 236 -11.90 -30.12 11.66
N ARG A 237 -12.66 -31.20 11.88
CA ARG A 237 -12.88 -32.21 10.83
C ARG A 237 -13.54 -31.62 9.59
N ALA A 238 -14.42 -30.62 9.75
CA ALA A 238 -15.05 -29.93 8.62
C ALA A 238 -14.03 -29.10 7.83
N GLU A 239 -13.19 -28.34 8.52
CA GLU A 239 -12.14 -27.52 7.90
C GLU A 239 -11.11 -28.38 7.17
N ARG A 240 -10.67 -29.50 7.76
CA ARG A 240 -9.74 -30.44 7.10
C ARG A 240 -10.31 -30.96 5.78
N ARG A 241 -11.57 -31.43 5.80
CA ARG A 241 -12.24 -31.95 4.59
C ARG A 241 -12.42 -30.87 3.52
N LEU A 242 -12.70 -29.62 3.93
CA LEU A 242 -12.78 -28.50 3.00
C LEU A 242 -11.42 -28.23 2.35
N LEU A 243 -10.36 -28.07 3.15
CA LEU A 243 -9.02 -27.78 2.62
C LEU A 243 -8.52 -28.91 1.69
N LEU A 244 -8.70 -30.18 2.07
CA LEU A 244 -8.35 -31.32 1.22
C LEU A 244 -9.18 -31.37 -0.07
N ARG A 245 -10.49 -31.07 -0.02
CA ARG A 245 -11.32 -30.96 -1.22
C ARG A 245 -10.83 -29.87 -2.18
N LEU A 246 -10.43 -28.71 -1.65
CA LEU A 246 -9.90 -27.62 -2.46
C LEU A 246 -8.54 -27.98 -3.08
N LEU A 247 -7.69 -28.73 -2.37
CA LEU A 247 -6.44 -29.25 -2.92
C LEU A 247 -6.70 -30.25 -4.05
N GLU A 248 -7.63 -31.18 -3.86
CA GLU A 248 -7.96 -32.18 -4.87
C GLU A 248 -8.45 -31.56 -6.18
N ALA A 249 -9.12 -30.42 -6.10
CA ALA A 249 -9.60 -29.67 -7.26
C ALA A 249 -8.54 -28.73 -7.89
N SER A 250 -7.34 -28.61 -7.28
CA SER A 250 -6.32 -27.66 -7.73
C SER A 250 -5.47 -28.22 -8.88
N PRO A 251 -5.30 -27.47 -9.99
CA PRO A 251 -4.40 -27.88 -11.07
C PRO A 251 -2.93 -27.81 -10.64
N ASN A 252 -2.06 -28.61 -11.25
CA ASN A 252 -0.60 -28.62 -11.02
C ASN A 252 -0.20 -28.77 -9.54
N LEU A 253 -1.00 -29.51 -8.76
CA LEU A 253 -0.94 -29.58 -7.30
C LEU A 253 0.48 -29.81 -6.75
N ALA A 254 1.17 -30.86 -7.19
CA ALA A 254 2.51 -31.19 -6.71
C ALA A 254 3.54 -30.10 -7.04
N GLU A 255 3.51 -29.53 -8.25
CA GLU A 255 4.43 -28.46 -8.67
C GLU A 255 4.23 -27.19 -7.83
N ASP A 256 2.99 -26.77 -7.63
CA ASP A 256 2.65 -25.63 -6.77
C ASP A 256 3.07 -25.86 -5.32
N MET A 257 2.89 -27.10 -4.83
CA MET A 257 3.27 -27.47 -3.47
C MET A 257 4.78 -27.45 -3.25
N LEU A 258 5.58 -27.86 -4.22
CA LEU A 258 7.05 -27.84 -4.11
C LEU A 258 7.61 -26.45 -3.82
N ARG A 259 6.99 -25.39 -4.36
CA ARG A 259 7.38 -23.99 -4.10
C ARG A 259 7.43 -23.63 -2.62
N TYR A 260 6.58 -24.26 -1.80
CA TYR A 260 6.51 -24.05 -0.36
C TYR A 260 6.60 -25.37 0.42
N LYS A 261 7.41 -26.32 -0.07
CA LYS A 261 7.50 -27.70 0.43
C LYS A 261 7.48 -27.83 1.95
N GLY A 262 8.35 -27.11 2.66
CA GLY A 262 8.44 -27.19 4.12
C GLY A 262 7.17 -26.73 4.85
N ARG A 263 6.38 -25.81 4.26
CA ARG A 263 5.09 -25.37 4.82
C ARG A 263 4.01 -26.42 4.61
N TRP A 264 4.01 -27.06 3.44
CA TRP A 264 3.09 -28.15 3.15
C TRP A 264 3.33 -29.36 4.03
N ILE A 265 4.58 -29.80 4.23
CA ILE A 265 4.88 -30.93 5.12
C ILE A 265 4.26 -30.72 6.51
N ARG A 266 4.45 -29.51 7.09
CA ARG A 266 3.85 -29.12 8.38
C ARG A 266 2.33 -29.07 8.35
N LEU A 267 1.74 -28.53 7.29
CA LEU A 267 0.28 -28.49 7.15
C LEU A 267 -0.31 -29.90 7.00
N GLY A 268 0.39 -30.79 6.29
CA GLY A 268 0.00 -32.19 6.10
C GLY A 268 -0.05 -33.00 7.40
N GLU A 269 0.79 -32.66 8.39
CA GLU A 269 0.71 -33.23 9.75
C GLU A 269 -0.61 -32.90 10.46
N ILE A 270 -1.30 -31.82 10.05
CA ILE A 270 -2.57 -31.37 10.65
C ILE A 270 -3.77 -31.81 9.81
N LEU A 271 -3.61 -31.84 8.48
CA LEU A 271 -4.68 -32.24 7.56
C LEU A 271 -4.87 -33.76 7.49
N HIS A 272 -3.83 -34.53 7.77
CA HIS A 272 -3.83 -36.01 7.67
C HIS A 272 -4.32 -36.52 6.30
N PRO A 273 -3.71 -36.11 5.18
CA PRO A 273 -4.22 -36.40 3.83
C PRO A 273 -4.36 -37.91 3.55
N PHE A 274 -3.47 -38.75 4.09
CA PHE A 274 -3.49 -40.21 3.91
C PHE A 274 -4.70 -40.90 4.55
N GLU A 275 -5.32 -40.31 5.58
CA GLU A 275 -6.57 -40.81 6.17
C GLU A 275 -7.76 -40.63 5.21
N TYR A 276 -7.64 -39.73 4.22
CA TYR A 276 -8.68 -39.42 3.25
C TYR A 276 -8.29 -39.81 1.82
N LYS A 277 -7.27 -40.67 1.64
CA LYS A 277 -6.74 -41.05 0.32
C LYS A 277 -7.81 -41.60 -0.64
N ASP A 278 -8.81 -42.31 -0.13
CA ASP A 278 -9.88 -42.88 -0.96
C ASP A 278 -10.80 -41.80 -1.53
N ARG A 279 -10.83 -40.62 -0.89
CA ARG A 279 -11.65 -39.48 -1.30
C ARG A 279 -10.84 -38.39 -2.02
N TYR A 280 -9.56 -38.25 -1.67
CA TYR A 280 -8.64 -37.24 -2.20
C TYR A 280 -7.30 -37.89 -2.61
N PRO A 281 -7.30 -38.80 -3.60
CA PRO A 281 -6.12 -39.56 -3.99
C PRO A 281 -4.99 -38.68 -4.54
N GLN A 282 -5.30 -37.67 -5.36
CA GLN A 282 -4.28 -36.78 -5.96
C GLN A 282 -3.60 -35.93 -4.88
N THR A 283 -4.37 -35.50 -3.89
CA THR A 283 -3.86 -34.78 -2.73
C THR A 283 -2.91 -35.66 -1.91
N ALA A 284 -3.31 -36.90 -1.62
CA ALA A 284 -2.46 -37.84 -0.89
C ALA A 284 -1.13 -38.11 -1.63
N GLU A 285 -1.19 -38.32 -2.95
CA GLU A 285 0.00 -38.50 -3.79
C GLU A 285 0.91 -37.26 -3.80
N ALA A 286 0.36 -36.06 -3.93
CA ALA A 286 1.15 -34.84 -3.89
C ALA A 286 1.89 -34.66 -2.55
N PHE A 287 1.25 -34.99 -1.42
CA PHE A 287 1.91 -34.99 -0.11
C PHE A 287 2.99 -36.09 0.01
N ASP A 288 2.80 -37.24 -0.63
CA ASP A 288 3.78 -38.32 -0.68
C ASP A 288 5.05 -37.88 -1.43
N ILE A 289 4.90 -37.30 -2.63
CA ILE A 289 6.01 -36.73 -3.43
C ILE A 289 6.84 -35.76 -2.59
N LEU A 290 6.16 -34.85 -1.85
CA LEU A 290 6.82 -33.85 -1.03
C LEU A 290 7.56 -34.44 0.18
N ARG A 291 6.99 -35.45 0.85
CA ARG A 291 7.58 -36.08 2.04
C ARG A 291 8.75 -36.99 1.69
N ASN A 292 8.63 -37.75 0.61
CA ASN A 292 9.61 -38.76 0.21
C ASN A 292 10.64 -38.25 -0.82
N ASN A 293 10.57 -36.98 -1.21
CA ASN A 293 11.46 -36.35 -2.18
C ASN A 293 11.45 -37.03 -3.56
N HIS A 294 10.28 -37.50 -4.00
CA HIS A 294 10.16 -38.07 -5.33
C HIS A 294 10.47 -37.00 -6.39
N ARG A 295 11.22 -37.39 -7.42
CA ARG A 295 11.60 -36.47 -8.51
C ARG A 295 10.33 -36.11 -9.29
N LEU A 296 10.08 -34.81 -9.43
CA LEU A 296 9.00 -34.27 -10.26
C LEU A 296 9.60 -33.46 -11.41
N GLU A 297 9.23 -33.79 -12.63
CA GLU A 297 9.51 -32.93 -13.77
C GLU A 297 8.49 -31.78 -13.83
N THR A 298 8.94 -30.61 -13.41
CA THR A 298 8.15 -29.37 -13.44
C THR A 298 8.14 -28.74 -14.83
N PHE A 299 7.16 -27.87 -15.08
CA PHE A 299 7.13 -27.04 -16.28
C PHE A 299 8.43 -26.26 -16.50
N ASN A 300 8.93 -25.58 -15.45
CA ASN A 300 10.16 -24.80 -15.53
C ASN A 300 11.38 -25.67 -15.87
N SER A 301 11.48 -26.87 -15.31
CA SER A 301 12.60 -27.78 -15.67
C SER A 301 12.58 -28.17 -17.14
N LYS A 302 11.39 -28.34 -17.75
CA LYS A 302 11.28 -28.65 -19.18
C LYS A 302 11.70 -27.45 -20.03
N VAL A 303 11.25 -26.25 -19.67
CA VAL A 303 11.63 -25.00 -20.35
C VAL A 303 13.15 -24.75 -20.25
N GLU A 304 13.73 -24.87 -19.06
CA GLU A 304 15.18 -24.68 -18.88
C GLU A 304 16.00 -25.73 -19.63
N LEU A 305 15.53 -26.98 -19.69
CA LEU A 305 16.17 -28.02 -20.50
C LEU A 305 16.15 -27.67 -21.99
N ALA A 306 15.00 -27.26 -22.53
CA ALA A 306 14.88 -26.84 -23.92
C ALA A 306 15.81 -25.65 -24.23
N LEU A 307 15.83 -24.62 -23.36
CA LEU A 307 16.72 -23.47 -23.50
C LEU A 307 18.20 -23.84 -23.43
N ALA A 308 18.58 -24.74 -22.52
CA ALA A 308 19.97 -25.21 -22.38
C ALA A 308 20.44 -26.00 -23.61
N CYS A 309 19.54 -26.75 -24.25
CA CYS A 309 19.80 -27.44 -25.51
C CYS A 309 19.74 -26.52 -26.74
N GLY A 310 19.39 -25.24 -26.58
CA GLY A 310 19.20 -24.30 -27.70
C GLY A 310 17.91 -24.54 -28.49
N ASP A 311 16.99 -25.38 -28.00
CA ASP A 311 15.72 -25.67 -28.64
C ASP A 311 14.68 -24.59 -28.31
N VAL A 312 14.78 -23.49 -29.04
CA VAL A 312 13.88 -22.34 -28.88
C VAL A 312 12.45 -22.67 -29.32
N HIS A 313 12.28 -23.60 -30.26
CA HIS A 313 10.96 -24.03 -30.73
C HIS A 313 10.21 -24.77 -29.60
N GLU A 314 10.84 -25.76 -28.97
CA GLU A 314 10.25 -26.47 -27.83
C GLU A 314 10.01 -25.53 -26.64
N ALA A 315 10.98 -24.65 -26.33
CA ALA A 315 10.80 -23.67 -25.25
C ALA A 315 9.60 -22.75 -25.52
N THR A 316 9.39 -22.33 -26.77
CA THR A 316 8.24 -21.50 -27.17
C THR A 316 6.93 -22.27 -27.06
N SER A 317 6.88 -23.52 -27.55
CA SER A 317 5.70 -24.41 -27.47
C SER A 317 5.27 -24.68 -26.02
N LEU A 318 6.22 -24.80 -25.10
CA LEU A 318 5.93 -24.88 -23.66
C LEU A 318 5.42 -23.54 -23.13
N LEU A 319 6.11 -22.43 -23.40
CA LEU A 319 5.80 -21.11 -22.84
C LEU A 319 4.44 -20.54 -23.30
N VAL A 320 3.93 -20.93 -24.47
CA VAL A 320 2.55 -20.62 -24.91
C VAL A 320 1.51 -21.08 -23.87
N GLN A 321 1.76 -22.17 -23.15
CA GLN A 321 0.86 -22.69 -22.11
C GLN A 321 0.87 -21.84 -20.83
N ARG A 322 1.91 -21.01 -20.64
CA ARG A 322 2.04 -20.06 -19.51
C ARG A 322 2.38 -18.66 -20.03
N PRO A 323 1.41 -17.92 -20.60
CA PRO A 323 1.66 -16.65 -21.30
C PRO A 323 2.41 -15.60 -20.49
N GLY A 324 2.16 -15.53 -19.18
CA GLY A 324 2.86 -14.61 -18.29
C GLY A 324 4.33 -14.95 -18.06
N GLU A 325 4.70 -16.23 -18.11
CA GLU A 325 6.10 -16.67 -18.10
C GLU A 325 6.75 -16.41 -19.47
N PHE A 326 6.02 -16.64 -20.56
CA PHE A 326 6.46 -16.30 -21.91
C PHE A 326 6.82 -14.81 -22.01
N ALA A 327 5.93 -13.91 -21.61
CA ALA A 327 6.21 -12.47 -21.65
C ALA A 327 7.50 -12.07 -20.90
N ARG A 328 7.81 -12.74 -19.78
CA ARG A 328 9.01 -12.48 -18.98
C ARG A 328 10.28 -13.08 -19.60
N ARG A 329 10.14 -14.13 -20.42
CA ARG A 329 11.23 -14.81 -21.12
C ARG A 329 11.38 -14.38 -22.58
N LEU A 330 10.50 -13.51 -23.08
CA LEU A 330 10.47 -13.10 -24.49
C LEU A 330 11.83 -12.52 -24.95
N ASP A 331 12.45 -11.64 -24.17
CA ASP A 331 13.80 -11.12 -24.49
C ASP A 331 14.83 -12.24 -24.63
N HIS A 332 14.80 -13.22 -23.72
CA HIS A 332 15.74 -14.34 -23.74
C HIS A 332 15.54 -15.21 -24.99
N LEU A 333 14.29 -15.54 -25.32
CA LEU A 333 13.97 -16.30 -26.52
C LEU A 333 14.42 -15.56 -27.78
N LEU A 334 14.15 -14.25 -27.91
CA LEU A 334 14.52 -13.46 -29.09
C LEU A 334 16.04 -13.34 -29.27
N ARG A 335 16.81 -13.40 -28.18
CA ARG A 335 18.28 -13.43 -28.24
C ARG A 335 18.82 -14.78 -28.72
N LEU A 336 18.15 -15.88 -28.41
CA LEU A 336 18.57 -17.23 -28.77
C LEU A 336 17.99 -17.71 -30.11
N ALA A 337 16.84 -17.20 -30.50
CA ALA A 337 16.10 -17.65 -31.67
C ALA A 337 16.85 -17.38 -32.98
N ALA A 338 16.98 -18.42 -33.80
CA ALA A 338 17.32 -18.27 -35.22
C ALA A 338 16.15 -17.64 -35.99
N ASP A 339 14.93 -18.15 -35.80
CA ASP A 339 13.69 -17.56 -36.31
C ASP A 339 12.99 -16.76 -35.20
N ARG A 340 13.26 -15.45 -35.17
CA ARG A 340 12.63 -14.52 -34.21
C ARG A 340 11.16 -14.26 -34.53
N ASP A 341 10.75 -14.39 -35.79
CA ASP A 341 9.39 -14.11 -36.22
C ASP A 341 8.41 -15.20 -35.76
N GLU A 342 8.87 -16.45 -35.70
CA GLU A 342 8.12 -17.54 -35.06
C GLU A 342 7.79 -17.20 -33.61
N VAL A 343 8.79 -16.84 -32.81
CA VAL A 343 8.62 -16.49 -31.38
C VAL A 343 7.64 -15.33 -31.22
N LEU A 344 7.80 -14.28 -32.04
CA LEU A 344 6.93 -13.11 -32.01
C LEU A 344 5.48 -13.44 -32.39
N ARG A 345 5.27 -14.29 -33.41
CA ARG A 345 3.94 -14.78 -33.81
C ARG A 345 3.27 -15.55 -32.68
N SER A 346 3.97 -16.53 -32.11
CA SER A 346 3.49 -17.31 -30.97
C SER A 346 3.17 -16.43 -29.76
N PHE A 347 4.00 -15.42 -29.49
CA PHE A 347 3.74 -14.48 -28.39
C PHE A 347 2.46 -13.66 -28.61
N ALA A 348 2.20 -13.14 -29.81
CA ALA A 348 0.98 -12.34 -30.02
C ALA A 348 -0.30 -13.15 -29.87
N GLN A 349 -0.30 -14.43 -30.21
CA GLN A 349 -1.47 -15.30 -30.00
C GLN A 349 -1.86 -15.37 -28.52
N VAL A 350 -0.88 -15.30 -27.61
CA VAL A 350 -1.10 -15.40 -26.17
C VAL A 350 -1.00 -14.07 -25.41
N ALA A 351 -0.55 -13.00 -26.05
CA ALA A 351 -0.43 -11.67 -25.45
C ALA A 351 -1.75 -11.16 -24.82
N PRO A 352 -2.94 -11.38 -25.42
CA PRO A 352 -4.22 -11.02 -24.79
C PRO A 352 -4.49 -11.73 -23.45
N LEU A 353 -3.83 -12.85 -23.16
CA LEU A 353 -3.94 -13.60 -21.91
C LEU A 353 -2.96 -13.13 -20.84
N VAL A 354 -1.96 -12.30 -21.20
CA VAL A 354 -0.94 -11.79 -20.28
C VAL A 354 -1.50 -10.63 -19.46
N SER A 355 -1.24 -10.60 -18.16
CA SER A 355 -1.75 -9.53 -17.29
C SER A 355 -1.23 -8.14 -17.71
N THR A 356 -2.08 -7.11 -17.56
CA THR A 356 -1.75 -5.72 -17.93
C THR A 356 -0.40 -5.24 -17.36
N PRO A 357 -0.06 -5.47 -16.07
CA PRO A 357 1.22 -5.02 -15.53
C PRO A 357 2.42 -5.66 -16.24
N VAL A 358 2.33 -6.94 -16.60
CA VAL A 358 3.42 -7.65 -17.29
C VAL A 358 3.57 -7.16 -18.72
N LEU A 359 2.47 -6.91 -19.44
CA LEU A 359 2.52 -6.31 -20.77
C LEU A 359 3.09 -4.90 -20.76
N LEU A 360 2.73 -4.06 -19.78
CA LEU A 360 3.30 -2.72 -19.64
C LEU A 360 4.81 -2.76 -19.32
N GLN A 361 5.25 -3.71 -18.50
CA GLN A 361 6.66 -3.95 -18.21
C GLN A 361 7.42 -4.40 -19.46
N ALA A 362 6.88 -5.36 -20.20
CA ALA A 362 7.46 -5.83 -21.44
C ALA A 362 7.52 -4.72 -22.50
N LEU A 363 6.43 -3.94 -22.66
CA LEU A 363 6.38 -2.78 -23.55
C LEU A 363 7.50 -1.78 -23.25
N ASN A 364 7.56 -1.30 -22.00
CA ASN A 364 8.61 -0.35 -21.59
C ASN A 364 10.02 -0.96 -21.71
N HIS A 365 10.17 -2.27 -21.45
CA HIS A 365 11.45 -2.97 -21.63
C HIS A 365 11.91 -2.91 -23.08
N PHE A 366 11.08 -3.31 -24.05
CA PHE A 366 11.49 -3.32 -25.46
C PHE A 366 11.67 -1.92 -26.05
N GLU A 367 10.87 -0.94 -25.62
CA GLU A 367 11.03 0.46 -26.03
C GLU A 367 12.34 1.09 -25.53
N LYS A 368 12.77 0.74 -24.31
CA LYS A 368 13.94 1.37 -23.65
C LYS A 368 15.16 0.46 -23.53
N ARG A 369 15.12 -0.73 -24.10
CA ARG A 369 16.14 -1.78 -23.91
C ARG A 369 17.57 -1.29 -24.12
N GLU A 370 17.78 -0.55 -25.21
CA GLU A 370 19.11 -0.04 -25.60
C GLU A 370 19.49 1.25 -24.88
N ALA A 371 18.52 1.90 -24.21
CA ALA A 371 18.78 3.06 -23.36
C ALA A 371 19.25 2.66 -21.95
N TYR A 372 19.20 1.37 -21.61
CA TYR A 372 19.83 0.88 -20.39
C TYR A 372 21.34 1.02 -20.55
N GLY A 373 21.95 1.82 -19.70
CA GLY A 373 23.39 2.09 -19.74
C GLY A 373 24.23 0.86 -19.37
N GLU A 374 25.41 1.13 -18.84
CA GLU A 374 26.43 0.11 -18.55
C GLU A 374 26.01 -0.91 -17.47
N TRP A 375 24.99 -0.59 -16.67
CA TRP A 375 24.58 -1.39 -15.51
C TRP A 375 23.13 -1.86 -15.63
N ARG A 376 22.92 -3.16 -15.39
CA ARG A 376 21.59 -3.73 -15.14
C ARG A 376 21.33 -3.74 -13.65
N THR A 377 20.16 -3.23 -13.27
CA THR A 377 19.76 -3.05 -11.88
C THR A 377 18.68 -4.07 -11.51
N PHE A 378 18.86 -4.75 -10.39
CA PHE A 378 17.92 -5.71 -9.84
C PHE A 378 17.50 -5.27 -8.45
N PHE A 379 16.22 -5.45 -8.16
CA PHE A 379 15.63 -5.20 -6.85
C PHE A 379 15.17 -6.54 -6.27
N PRO A 380 16.06 -7.30 -5.59
CA PRO A 380 15.68 -8.55 -4.95
C PRO A 380 14.42 -8.35 -4.10
N LYS A 381 13.36 -9.10 -4.41
CA LYS A 381 12.03 -8.99 -3.76
C LYS A 381 11.42 -7.57 -3.76
N GLY A 382 11.87 -6.68 -4.65
CA GLY A 382 11.40 -5.29 -4.73
C GLY A 382 12.03 -4.35 -3.69
N GLU A 383 13.03 -4.80 -2.94
CA GLU A 383 13.67 -4.00 -1.88
C GLU A 383 14.76 -3.09 -2.45
N VAL A 384 14.54 -1.77 -2.39
CA VAL A 384 15.49 -0.80 -2.95
C VAL A 384 16.78 -0.69 -2.15
N ALA A 385 16.72 -0.90 -0.83
CA ALA A 385 17.92 -0.96 0.02
C ALA A 385 18.84 -2.15 -0.34
N LYS A 386 18.32 -3.16 -1.05
CA LYS A 386 19.07 -4.35 -1.50
C LYS A 386 19.35 -4.31 -3.00
N VAL A 387 19.34 -3.13 -3.60
CA VAL A 387 19.61 -2.98 -5.04
C VAL A 387 20.94 -3.64 -5.39
N GLN A 388 20.93 -4.47 -6.43
CA GLN A 388 22.11 -5.12 -6.97
C GLN A 388 22.32 -4.66 -8.39
N THR A 389 23.56 -4.35 -8.76
CA THR A 389 23.93 -3.96 -10.11
C THR A 389 24.95 -4.93 -10.67
N ILE A 390 24.79 -5.28 -11.94
CA ILE A 390 25.79 -6.06 -12.69
C ILE A 390 26.04 -5.37 -14.03
N ALA A 391 27.23 -5.59 -14.58
CA ALA A 391 27.56 -5.09 -15.91
C ALA A 391 26.55 -5.58 -16.95
N ASN A 392 26.15 -4.69 -17.85
CA ASN A 392 25.24 -5.00 -18.94
C ASN A 392 25.98 -5.70 -20.09
N ALA A 393 26.03 -7.03 -20.04
CA ALA A 393 26.67 -7.87 -21.06
C ALA A 393 25.67 -8.55 -22.01
N LEU A 394 24.42 -8.07 -22.09
CA LEU A 394 23.43 -8.69 -22.97
C LEU A 394 23.69 -8.31 -24.44
N PRO A 395 23.58 -9.27 -25.38
CA PRO A 395 23.57 -8.98 -26.80
C PRO A 395 22.49 -7.96 -27.16
N GLN A 396 22.80 -7.09 -28.12
CA GLN A 396 21.83 -6.17 -28.71
C GLN A 396 20.74 -6.95 -29.46
N LEU A 397 19.53 -6.39 -29.46
CA LEU A 397 18.44 -6.89 -30.29
C LEU A 397 18.20 -5.90 -31.44
N PRO A 398 18.02 -6.39 -32.68
CA PRO A 398 17.67 -5.54 -33.82
C PRO A 398 16.45 -4.66 -33.53
N GLU A 399 16.46 -3.43 -34.05
CA GLU A 399 15.42 -2.44 -33.79
C GLU A 399 14.03 -2.91 -34.25
N ASP A 400 13.94 -3.56 -35.40
CA ASP A 400 12.72 -4.14 -35.96
C ASP A 400 12.12 -5.21 -35.03
N VAL A 401 12.96 -6.07 -34.45
CA VAL A 401 12.55 -7.10 -33.48
C VAL A 401 12.01 -6.45 -32.20
N ARG A 402 12.74 -5.45 -31.66
CA ARG A 402 12.31 -4.71 -30.46
C ARG A 402 11.00 -3.97 -30.69
N ALA A 403 10.88 -3.26 -31.82
CA ALA A 403 9.68 -2.54 -32.21
C ALA A 403 8.48 -3.50 -32.41
N SER A 404 8.71 -4.67 -33.00
CA SER A 404 7.67 -5.70 -33.18
C SER A 404 7.18 -6.26 -31.83
N ALA A 405 8.08 -6.56 -30.90
CA ALA A 405 7.73 -7.02 -29.55
C ALA A 405 6.93 -5.95 -28.77
N ALA A 406 7.40 -4.69 -28.81
CA ALA A 406 6.71 -3.55 -28.19
C ALA A 406 5.31 -3.34 -28.81
N ARG A 407 5.20 -3.36 -30.14
CA ARG A 407 3.93 -3.21 -30.85
C ARG A 407 2.92 -4.28 -30.44
N ARG A 408 3.31 -5.57 -30.40
CA ARG A 408 2.44 -6.67 -29.97
C ARG A 408 1.94 -6.50 -28.53
N CYS A 409 2.77 -6.01 -27.62
CA CYS A 409 2.35 -5.69 -26.25
C CYS A 409 1.32 -4.54 -26.23
N ARG A 410 1.55 -3.50 -27.04
CA ARG A 410 0.68 -2.33 -27.15
C ARG A 410 -0.67 -2.70 -27.77
N GLU A 411 -0.70 -3.47 -28.84
CA GLU A 411 -1.92 -3.95 -29.51
C GLU A 411 -2.79 -4.75 -28.56
N ALA A 412 -2.23 -5.72 -27.83
CA ALA A 412 -2.97 -6.51 -26.84
C ALA A 412 -3.56 -5.65 -25.70
N LEU A 413 -2.86 -4.58 -25.29
CA LEU A 413 -3.37 -3.62 -24.31
C LEU A 413 -4.51 -2.76 -24.88
N LEU A 414 -4.36 -2.25 -26.11
CA LEU A 414 -5.36 -1.43 -26.77
C LEU A 414 -6.65 -2.22 -27.03
N GLU A 415 -6.55 -3.43 -27.56
CA GLU A 415 -7.68 -4.33 -27.79
C GLU A 415 -8.44 -4.61 -26.48
N ARG A 416 -7.70 -4.96 -25.43
CA ARG A 416 -8.27 -5.19 -24.09
C ARG A 416 -9.05 -3.99 -23.57
N PHE A 417 -8.49 -2.78 -23.68
CA PHE A 417 -9.13 -1.59 -23.14
C PHE A 417 -10.26 -1.07 -24.03
N ALA A 418 -10.20 -1.29 -25.35
CA ALA A 418 -11.28 -0.96 -26.27
C ALA A 418 -12.56 -1.77 -26.00
N ALA A 419 -12.44 -2.98 -25.44
CA ALA A 419 -13.57 -3.82 -25.05
C ALA A 419 -14.29 -3.36 -23.75
N LEU A 420 -13.75 -2.36 -23.03
CA LEU A 420 -14.38 -1.87 -21.79
C LEU A 420 -15.50 -0.85 -22.08
N PRO A 421 -16.48 -0.68 -21.17
CA PRO A 421 -17.51 0.34 -21.32
C PRO A 421 -16.93 1.73 -21.52
N SER A 422 -17.58 2.53 -22.38
CA SER A 422 -17.18 3.91 -22.64
C SER A 422 -17.19 4.73 -21.36
N LEU A 423 -16.12 5.51 -21.14
CA LEU A 423 -16.06 6.49 -20.05
C LEU A 423 -16.83 7.78 -20.38
N GLY A 424 -17.42 7.89 -21.58
CA GLY A 424 -18.09 9.10 -22.06
C GLY A 424 -17.10 10.22 -22.42
N LYS A 425 -17.52 11.48 -22.23
CA LYS A 425 -16.66 12.65 -22.45
C LYS A 425 -15.73 12.82 -21.24
N VAL A 426 -14.50 12.33 -21.38
CA VAL A 426 -13.45 12.47 -20.36
C VAL A 426 -12.40 13.49 -20.79
N TYR A 427 -11.97 14.33 -19.85
CA TYR A 427 -10.78 15.16 -20.02
C TYR A 427 -9.58 14.46 -19.39
N LEU A 428 -8.56 14.18 -20.19
CA LEU A 428 -7.29 13.65 -19.71
C LEU A 428 -6.38 14.82 -19.36
N ASP A 429 -6.19 15.05 -18.06
CA ASP A 429 -5.31 16.10 -17.58
C ASP A 429 -3.86 15.83 -18.02
N PRO A 430 -3.18 16.75 -18.74
CA PRO A 430 -1.80 16.56 -19.17
C PRO A 430 -0.84 16.22 -18.02
N ARG A 431 -1.15 16.66 -16.79
CA ARG A 431 -0.36 16.37 -15.58
C ARG A 431 -0.32 14.89 -15.21
N LEU A 432 -1.22 14.06 -15.74
CA LEU A 432 -1.17 12.61 -15.56
C LEU A 432 0.11 11.98 -16.14
N GLN A 433 0.76 12.64 -17.10
CA GLN A 433 2.06 12.18 -17.64
C GLN A 433 3.18 12.22 -16.58
N GLU A 434 3.02 13.02 -15.53
CA GLU A 434 3.97 13.13 -14.42
C GLU A 434 3.69 12.13 -13.28
N GLN A 435 2.60 11.35 -13.39
CA GLN A 435 2.22 10.34 -12.42
C GLN A 435 2.59 8.95 -12.92
N LEU A 436 3.24 8.16 -12.06
CA LEU A 436 3.56 6.78 -12.38
C LEU A 436 2.42 5.84 -12.02
N VAL A 437 2.23 4.80 -12.84
CA VAL A 437 1.24 3.75 -12.55
C VAL A 437 1.78 2.82 -11.46
N PRO A 438 1.07 2.61 -10.34
CA PRO A 438 1.58 1.75 -9.27
C PRO A 438 1.54 0.28 -9.66
N PHE A 439 2.68 -0.41 -9.57
CA PHE A 439 2.77 -1.85 -9.79
C PHE A 439 2.35 -2.69 -8.58
N SER A 440 2.48 -2.15 -7.36
CA SER A 440 1.98 -2.78 -6.13
C SER A 440 1.60 -1.71 -5.11
N GLN A 441 0.59 -1.98 -4.28
CA GLN A 441 0.23 -1.12 -3.14
C GLN A 441 0.75 -1.68 -1.79
N ARG A 442 1.58 -2.74 -1.81
CA ARG A 442 2.01 -3.41 -0.58
C ARG A 442 2.85 -2.51 0.33
N SER A 443 3.55 -1.53 -0.26
CA SER A 443 4.32 -0.49 0.42
C SER A 443 3.62 0.87 0.52
N ALA A 444 2.34 0.97 0.15
CA ALA A 444 1.58 2.21 0.30
C ALA A 444 1.35 2.51 1.79
N SER A 445 1.84 3.65 2.25
CA SER A 445 1.58 4.14 3.61
C SER A 445 0.13 4.65 3.74
N LYS A 446 -0.38 4.71 4.97
CA LYS A 446 -1.64 5.41 5.25
C LYS A 446 -1.44 6.89 4.93
N ALA A 447 -2.03 7.37 3.85
CA ALA A 447 -2.00 8.78 3.47
C ALA A 447 -3.39 9.22 3.01
N LEU A 448 -3.72 10.50 3.20
CA LEU A 448 -4.96 11.09 2.68
C LEU A 448 -5.01 11.00 1.14
N ARG A 449 -3.84 11.00 0.49
CA ARG A 449 -3.64 10.79 -0.94
C ARG A 449 -2.39 9.94 -1.16
N THR A 450 -2.50 8.86 -1.91
CA THR A 450 -1.36 7.98 -2.23
C THR A 450 -0.74 8.44 -3.55
N ILE A 451 0.53 8.81 -3.51
CA ILE A 451 1.32 9.15 -4.70
C ILE A 451 2.32 8.03 -4.94
N VAL A 452 2.46 7.61 -6.19
CA VAL A 452 3.39 6.55 -6.54
C VAL A 452 4.81 7.11 -6.54
N ARG A 453 5.74 6.36 -5.94
CA ARG A 453 7.17 6.72 -5.94
C ARG A 453 7.64 7.02 -7.37
N GLY A 454 8.32 8.15 -7.54
CA GLY A 454 8.83 8.64 -8.82
C GLY A 454 7.87 9.57 -9.57
N SER A 455 6.64 9.72 -9.09
CA SER A 455 5.72 10.76 -9.60
C SER A 455 6.21 12.15 -9.20
N ARG A 456 5.89 13.14 -10.01
CA ARG A 456 6.24 14.55 -9.77
C ARG A 456 4.97 15.35 -9.52
N LEU A 457 5.08 16.36 -8.68
CA LEU A 457 3.99 17.29 -8.38
C LEU A 457 4.54 18.71 -8.39
N PRO A 458 3.80 19.68 -8.95
CA PRO A 458 4.16 21.07 -8.81
C PRO A 458 4.07 21.48 -7.33
N ILE A 459 5.05 22.25 -6.88
CA ILE A 459 4.98 22.93 -5.59
C ILE A 459 3.94 24.05 -5.73
N PRO A 460 2.89 24.10 -4.89
CA PRO A 460 1.89 25.16 -4.98
C PRO A 460 2.48 26.50 -4.51
N GLU A 461 1.75 27.58 -4.75
CA GLU A 461 2.18 28.94 -4.36
C GLU A 461 2.51 29.03 -2.86
N GLY A 462 3.59 29.76 -2.56
CA GLY A 462 4.11 30.02 -1.22
C GLY A 462 5.63 30.06 -1.20
N SER A 463 6.21 30.61 -0.15
CA SER A 463 7.66 30.85 -0.05
C SER A 463 8.42 29.75 0.70
N THR A 464 7.74 28.92 1.50
CA THR A 464 8.41 28.01 2.44
C THR A 464 7.87 26.60 2.35
N ILE A 465 8.72 25.60 2.14
CA ILE A 465 8.35 24.18 2.27
C ILE A 465 8.60 23.74 3.71
N ARG A 466 7.62 23.06 4.32
CA ARG A 466 7.77 22.44 5.65
C ARG A 466 7.76 20.93 5.56
N PHE A 467 8.88 20.31 5.91
CA PHE A 467 8.93 18.88 6.22
C PHE A 467 8.45 18.66 7.65
N PHE A 468 7.77 17.55 7.91
CA PHE A 468 7.45 17.17 9.26
C PHE A 468 7.51 15.67 9.49
N THR A 469 7.79 15.30 10.74
CA THR A 469 7.59 13.94 11.22
C THR A 469 6.92 13.96 12.58
N TRP A 470 6.20 12.87 12.89
CA TRP A 470 5.64 12.61 14.20
C TRP A 470 5.78 11.13 14.48
N TRP A 471 6.20 10.80 15.69
CA TRP A 471 6.33 9.44 16.17
C TRP A 471 5.92 9.34 17.63
N LYS A 472 5.67 8.11 18.09
CA LYS A 472 5.30 7.83 19.47
C LYS A 472 5.84 6.46 19.88
N GLU A 473 6.44 6.40 21.06
CA GLU A 473 6.82 5.16 21.73
C GLU A 473 5.56 4.41 22.18
N GLY A 474 5.60 3.07 22.13
CA GLY A 474 4.45 2.27 22.51
C GLY A 474 4.66 0.79 22.21
N ILE A 475 3.61 0.16 21.69
CA ILE A 475 3.61 -1.27 21.36
C ILE A 475 3.31 -1.40 19.86
N VAL A 476 4.19 -2.10 19.14
CA VAL A 476 4.03 -2.41 17.72
C VAL A 476 4.10 -3.93 17.55
N ASN A 477 3.04 -4.54 17.01
CA ASN A 477 2.92 -6.00 16.88
C ASN A 477 3.16 -6.76 18.20
N ASN A 478 2.58 -6.27 19.31
CA ASN A 478 2.75 -6.81 20.67
C ASN A 478 4.20 -6.78 21.20
N VAL A 479 5.09 -6.01 20.56
CA VAL A 479 6.45 -5.77 21.03
C VAL A 479 6.58 -4.30 21.46
N PRO A 480 7.01 -4.02 22.70
CA PRO A 480 7.34 -2.66 23.12
C PRO A 480 8.43 -2.07 22.23
N THR A 481 8.28 -0.81 21.84
CA THR A 481 9.27 -0.12 21.01
C THR A 481 10.54 0.25 21.78
N GLY A 482 10.45 0.36 23.10
CA GLY A 482 11.49 1.00 23.91
C GLY A 482 11.57 2.51 23.61
N ARG A 483 12.75 3.11 23.88
CA ARG A 483 13.08 4.45 23.40
C ARG A 483 13.06 4.45 21.88
N VAL A 484 12.43 5.44 21.28
CA VAL A 484 12.41 5.62 19.82
C VAL A 484 12.93 7.00 19.49
N ASP A 485 14.04 7.02 18.76
CA ASP A 485 14.80 8.20 18.39
C ASP A 485 14.81 8.32 16.86
N VAL A 486 14.06 9.28 16.34
CA VAL A 486 13.83 9.46 14.90
C VAL A 486 14.18 10.88 14.52
N ASP A 487 15.21 11.03 13.70
CA ASP A 487 15.71 12.32 13.26
C ASP A 487 15.16 12.69 11.88
N LEU A 488 14.58 13.88 11.80
CA LEU A 488 14.29 14.56 10.53
C LEU A 488 15.55 15.29 10.05
N SER A 489 15.87 15.16 8.77
CA SER A 489 16.93 15.98 8.16
C SER A 489 16.58 16.34 6.72
N ALA A 490 17.17 17.41 6.21
CA ALA A 490 17.04 17.85 4.84
C ALA A 490 18.41 18.21 4.27
N VAL A 491 18.75 17.71 3.09
CA VAL A 491 20.02 18.02 2.40
C VAL A 491 19.73 18.79 1.12
N LEU A 492 20.42 19.91 0.92
CA LEU A 492 20.35 20.75 -0.26
C LEU A 492 21.44 20.36 -1.25
N TYR A 493 21.07 20.24 -2.52
CA TYR A 493 21.98 19.95 -3.62
C TYR A 493 21.78 20.93 -4.78
N ASP A 494 22.84 21.17 -5.54
CA ASP A 494 22.78 21.89 -6.81
C ASP A 494 22.23 20.99 -7.95
N ALA A 495 22.22 21.52 -9.18
CA ALA A 495 21.73 20.80 -10.35
C ALA A 495 22.56 19.55 -10.73
N ASP A 496 23.82 19.49 -10.29
CA ASP A 496 24.76 18.38 -10.55
C ASP A 496 24.79 17.37 -9.39
N TRP A 497 23.84 17.46 -8.44
CA TRP A 497 23.81 16.65 -7.21
C TRP A 497 25.03 16.86 -6.30
N LYS A 498 25.72 18.00 -6.40
CA LYS A 498 26.76 18.35 -5.44
C LYS A 498 26.13 18.89 -4.18
N TYR A 499 26.65 18.44 -3.05
CA TYR A 499 26.22 18.86 -1.72
C TYR A 499 26.41 20.38 -1.55
N LEU A 500 25.38 21.07 -1.06
CA LEU A 500 25.43 22.49 -0.73
C LEU A 500 25.45 22.72 0.78
N GLU A 501 24.41 22.25 1.47
CA GLU A 501 24.27 22.33 2.93
C GLU A 501 23.22 21.30 3.39
N HIS A 502 23.10 21.06 4.70
CA HIS A 502 22.02 20.26 5.28
C HIS A 502 21.45 20.93 6.53
N ILE A 503 20.21 20.59 6.86
CA ILE A 503 19.51 21.01 8.08
C ILE A 503 19.14 19.74 8.85
N SER A 504 19.57 19.65 10.10
CA SER A 504 19.44 18.47 10.96
C SER A 504 19.61 18.86 12.44
N TYR A 505 19.54 17.88 13.34
CA TYR A 505 19.90 18.07 14.76
C TYR A 505 21.32 18.62 14.98
N THR A 506 22.26 18.38 14.05
CA THR A 506 23.64 18.92 14.11
C THR A 506 23.80 20.29 13.46
N ASN A 507 22.85 20.71 12.63
CA ASN A 507 22.85 22.01 11.96
C ASN A 507 21.43 22.59 11.95
N LEU A 508 21.04 23.21 13.07
CA LEU A 508 19.65 23.63 13.30
C LEU A 508 19.21 24.80 12.41
N ARG A 509 20.12 25.56 11.81
CA ARG A 509 19.77 26.70 10.97
C ARG A 509 20.79 26.97 9.88
N SER A 510 20.32 27.50 8.76
CA SER A 510 21.14 28.13 7.74
C SER A 510 20.63 29.55 7.49
N GLU A 511 21.45 30.55 7.80
CA GLU A 511 21.13 31.94 7.48
C GLU A 511 21.09 32.16 5.96
N LYS A 512 21.99 31.50 5.23
CA LYS A 512 22.11 31.60 3.77
C LYS A 512 20.85 31.10 3.05
N TYR A 513 20.36 29.92 3.40
CA TYR A 513 19.17 29.32 2.77
C TYR A 513 17.88 29.52 3.58
N ARG A 514 17.93 30.39 4.60
CA ARG A 514 16.82 30.70 5.53
C ARG A 514 16.03 29.44 5.91
N ALA A 515 16.76 28.43 6.35
CA ALA A 515 16.22 27.11 6.65
C ALA A 515 16.45 26.77 8.13
N TYR A 516 15.46 26.15 8.78
CA TYR A 516 15.43 26.01 10.25
C TYR A 516 14.87 24.65 10.66
N HIS A 517 15.53 24.01 11.63
CA HIS A 517 15.11 22.78 12.29
C HIS A 517 14.43 23.11 13.62
N SER A 518 13.36 22.39 13.97
CA SER A 518 12.60 22.66 15.20
C SER A 518 13.23 22.14 16.50
N GLY A 519 14.53 21.83 16.49
CA GLY A 519 15.21 21.06 17.54
C GLY A 519 14.98 19.54 17.42
N ASP A 520 15.74 18.77 18.19
CA ASP A 520 15.78 17.31 18.20
C ASP A 520 15.14 16.77 19.49
N ILE A 521 14.29 15.74 19.36
CA ILE A 521 13.59 15.11 20.48
C ILE A 521 13.87 13.60 20.55
N VAL A 522 14.77 13.17 21.44
CA VAL A 522 15.23 11.78 21.48
C VAL A 522 14.28 10.78 22.19
N ARG A 523 13.10 11.23 22.65
CA ARG A 523 12.08 10.42 23.35
C ARG A 523 10.66 10.84 23.03
N ALA A 524 9.78 9.87 22.81
CA ALA A 524 8.39 10.14 22.40
C ALA A 524 7.30 9.35 23.17
N PRO A 525 7.29 9.26 24.52
CA PRO A 525 6.29 8.47 25.26
C PRO A 525 4.86 8.96 25.05
N MET A 526 4.68 10.27 24.89
CA MET A 526 3.39 10.92 24.61
C MET A 526 3.26 11.36 23.14
N GLY A 527 4.21 10.95 22.31
CA GLY A 527 4.43 11.47 20.96
C GLY A 527 5.40 12.65 20.91
N ALA A 528 6.18 12.72 19.85
CA ALA A 528 7.12 13.79 19.52
C ALA A 528 6.94 14.21 18.06
N CYS A 529 7.36 15.42 17.72
CA CYS A 529 7.36 15.91 16.35
C CYS A 529 8.53 16.84 16.07
N GLU A 530 8.98 16.77 14.82
CA GLU A 530 10.00 17.65 14.28
C GLU A 530 9.53 18.26 12.98
N PHE A 531 10.05 19.45 12.70
CA PHE A 531 9.77 20.25 11.53
C PHE A 531 11.07 20.81 10.96
N ILE A 532 11.14 20.89 9.64
CA ILE A 532 12.17 21.66 8.93
C ILE A 532 11.47 22.61 7.98
N ASP A 533 11.72 23.91 8.14
CA ASP A 533 11.31 24.94 7.21
C ASP A 533 12.46 25.25 6.25
N VAL A 534 12.14 25.33 4.96
CA VAL A 534 13.09 25.72 3.91
C VAL A 534 12.45 26.78 3.03
N ASP A 535 13.08 27.95 2.95
CA ASP A 535 12.66 29.03 2.08
C ASP A 535 13.06 28.75 0.61
N ILE A 536 12.07 28.65 -0.26
CA ILE A 536 12.25 28.24 -1.67
C ILE A 536 13.07 29.27 -2.43
N GLU A 537 12.80 30.57 -2.21
CA GLU A 537 13.44 31.64 -2.97
C GLU A 537 14.94 31.73 -2.68
N SER A 538 15.35 31.67 -1.41
CA SER A 538 16.77 31.67 -1.05
C SER A 538 17.49 30.42 -1.55
N VAL A 539 16.86 29.23 -1.53
CA VAL A 539 17.43 28.02 -2.12
C VAL A 539 17.72 28.22 -3.60
N LEU A 540 16.76 28.72 -4.37
CA LEU A 540 16.95 28.99 -5.79
C LEU A 540 18.01 30.07 -6.04
N HIS A 541 17.96 31.16 -5.27
CA HIS A 541 18.90 32.29 -5.40
C HIS A 541 20.35 31.85 -5.21
N TYR A 542 20.61 30.93 -4.27
CA TYR A 542 21.94 30.44 -3.97
C TYR A 542 22.31 29.12 -4.68
N GLY A 543 21.65 28.80 -5.80
CA GLY A 543 22.04 27.70 -6.70
C GLY A 543 21.52 26.32 -6.31
N GLY A 544 20.66 26.22 -5.29
CA GLY A 544 20.01 24.98 -4.90
C GLY A 544 18.96 24.55 -5.93
N ARG A 545 18.99 23.25 -6.27
CA ARG A 545 18.04 22.63 -7.21
C ARG A 545 17.20 21.54 -6.55
N TYR A 546 17.77 20.80 -5.60
CA TYR A 546 17.11 19.70 -4.94
C TYR A 546 17.19 19.86 -3.42
N VAL A 547 16.10 19.49 -2.74
CA VAL A 547 16.08 19.32 -1.29
C VAL A 547 15.61 17.89 -1.02
N VAL A 548 16.45 17.11 -0.34
CA VAL A 548 16.20 15.69 -0.05
C VAL A 548 15.95 15.54 1.44
N MET A 549 14.71 15.17 1.79
CA MET A 549 14.35 14.82 3.17
C MET A 549 14.83 13.40 3.49
N SER A 550 15.42 13.22 4.66
CA SER A 550 15.76 11.91 5.23
C SER A 550 15.15 11.75 6.61
N LEU A 551 14.82 10.50 6.94
CA LEU A 551 14.38 10.09 8.27
C LEU A 551 15.23 8.92 8.71
N ASN A 552 15.97 9.10 9.80
CA ASN A 552 16.87 8.09 10.35
C ASN A 552 16.38 7.66 11.74
N SER A 553 16.51 6.38 12.07
CA SER A 553 16.26 5.88 13.43
C SER A 553 17.59 5.57 14.10
N PHE A 554 17.89 6.24 15.21
CA PHE A 554 19.13 6.07 15.98
C PHE A 554 18.99 5.10 17.17
N THR A 555 17.78 4.59 17.37
CA THR A 555 17.51 3.43 18.21
C THR A 555 17.40 2.17 17.34
N ASP A 556 17.99 1.05 17.79
CA ASP A 556 17.95 -0.30 17.17
C ASP A 556 16.52 -0.90 17.17
N PHE A 557 15.57 -0.18 16.58
CA PHE A 557 14.25 -0.69 16.28
C PHE A 557 14.24 -1.12 14.80
N PRO A 558 13.77 -2.34 14.45
CA PRO A 558 13.73 -2.75 13.05
C PRO A 558 12.87 -1.77 12.23
N ASN A 559 13.54 -0.97 11.41
CA ASN A 559 12.95 0.06 10.52
C ASN A 559 11.92 -0.50 9.52
N GLU A 560 11.73 -1.82 9.42
CA GLU A 560 10.84 -2.43 8.44
C GLU A 560 9.35 -2.11 8.64
N LYS A 561 8.92 -1.58 9.79
CA LYS A 561 7.48 -1.33 10.08
C LYS A 561 7.17 0.01 10.73
N ALA A 562 8.18 0.84 10.96
CA ALA A 562 8.03 2.11 11.65
C ALA A 562 7.68 3.20 10.62
N ARG A 563 6.49 3.78 10.75
CA ARG A 563 5.90 4.70 9.74
C ARG A 563 6.19 6.14 10.16
N TYR A 564 7.08 6.83 9.46
CA TYR A 564 7.47 8.20 9.80
C TYR A 564 7.40 9.12 8.58
N GLY A 565 6.99 10.37 8.81
CA GLY A 565 7.08 11.46 7.85
C GLY A 565 5.83 11.74 6.99
N ALA A 566 5.56 13.03 6.79
CA ALA A 566 4.73 13.56 5.72
C ALA A 566 5.22 14.98 5.32
N ILE A 567 4.90 15.41 4.10
CA ILE A 567 5.30 16.71 3.56
C ILE A 567 4.07 17.63 3.57
N ALA A 568 4.21 18.83 4.14
CA ALA A 568 3.17 19.86 4.05
C ALA A 568 3.45 20.79 2.85
N PRO A 569 2.42 21.21 2.09
CA PRO A 569 2.59 22.21 1.03
C PRO A 569 2.98 23.56 1.64
N PRO A 570 3.52 24.50 0.83
CA PRO A 570 3.94 25.79 1.33
C PRO A 570 2.89 26.51 2.15
N LEU A 571 3.35 27.10 3.25
CA LEU A 571 2.54 28.02 4.03
C LEU A 571 2.53 29.34 3.25
N GLY A 572 1.35 29.77 2.81
CA GLY A 572 1.18 31.10 2.23
C GLY A 572 1.60 32.17 3.24
N ALA A 573 2.24 33.22 2.77
CA ALA A 573 2.54 34.39 3.58
C ALA A 573 1.22 34.98 4.08
N GLY A 574 1.03 34.96 5.41
CA GLY A 574 -0.13 35.53 6.09
C GLY A 574 0.29 36.01 7.46
#